data_AF-A0A8J2RKU2-F1
#
_entry.id   AF-A0A8J2RKU2-F1
#
_cell.length_a   1.000
_cell.length_b   1.000
_cell.length_c   1.000
_cell.angle_alpha   90.00
_cell.angle_beta   90.00
_cell.angle_gamma   90.00
#
_symmetry.space_group_name_H-M   'P 1'
#
loop_
_entity.id
_entity.type
_entity.pdbx_description
1 polymer ?
#
loop_
_entity_poly.entity_id
_entity_poly.type
_entity_poly.pdbx_seq_one_letter_code
_entity_poly.pdbx_strand_id
1 'polypeptide(L)'
;MEIIQDAQLDIIIHQLIQRDLIFIVEEIFSFLDFSSLMHCELVSKDWNLAIRNGRSWQKIYNKESKKSPLFHKALLGYEEHEESKHQDENNQFPSQFPFKRLFQTRQKIQKNWALGNYSTTILKIGKVCVTCHVMDEKRIALALVPEDQLLPIIKVVNRWTLKVECVLTGSVEKKIINLQLYGDMIFGGCNNGTITAWNITTRQVIHQFQDQTVENRQCVKILFHAAGCLFVSCLQVVSESTTQVYETYDTNFTIRQILSPEDMVIDNTQVIPYSQVLQLDSIPNYFVLLFRIFPYEERLQLRSKVDFQVVREIDLKMESPIFCYRSGLLVIIERSTFNSNQQTTRYTFWDPETLDKMFSFKTETYDLFVELFFTTYNLIARSLRGFVTIFDLPIILDTNSVSSIREVNCFQLRNGEKRGPGRVLPQIFDTCLDELQMVTIDINVTTMSKLVVRDFTKS
;
A
#
# COMPACT_ATOMS: atom_id res chain seq x y z
N MET A 1 3.48 -38.05 -29.72
CA MET A 1 4.57 -38.20 -28.74
C MET A 1 4.16 -37.72 -27.35
N GLU A 2 3.32 -36.67 -27.23
CA GLU A 2 2.75 -36.22 -25.95
C GLU A 2 1.83 -37.24 -25.25
N ILE A 3 0.99 -37.97 -26.00
CA ILE A 3 0.02 -38.95 -25.45
C ILE A 3 0.70 -40.09 -24.64
N ILE A 4 1.96 -40.40 -24.94
CA ILE A 4 2.70 -41.49 -24.26
C ILE A 4 3.31 -40.99 -22.94
N GLN A 5 3.58 -39.70 -22.80
CA GLN A 5 4.11 -39.12 -21.56
C GLN A 5 3.02 -38.96 -20.48
N ASP A 6 1.81 -38.57 -20.87
CA ASP A 6 0.69 -38.39 -19.93
C ASP A 6 0.26 -39.72 -19.28
N ALA A 7 0.23 -40.81 -20.07
CA ALA A 7 -0.09 -42.14 -19.55
C ALA A 7 0.96 -42.67 -18.55
N GLN A 8 2.23 -42.30 -18.71
CA GLN A 8 3.29 -42.71 -17.77
C GLN A 8 3.20 -41.97 -16.44
N LEU A 9 2.84 -40.68 -16.44
CA LEU A 9 2.70 -39.91 -15.21
C LEU A 9 1.53 -40.39 -14.35
N ASP A 10 0.40 -40.73 -14.98
CA ASP A 10 -0.76 -41.27 -14.27
C ASP A 10 -0.45 -42.62 -13.61
N ILE A 11 0.30 -43.49 -14.30
CA ILE A 11 0.79 -44.76 -13.75
C ILE A 11 1.69 -44.52 -12.53
N ILE A 12 2.59 -43.52 -12.56
CA ILE A 12 3.50 -43.21 -11.45
C ILE A 12 2.72 -42.73 -10.23
N ILE A 13 1.82 -41.75 -10.39
CA ILE A 13 1.04 -41.21 -9.27
C ILE A 13 0.12 -42.29 -8.68
N HIS A 14 -0.55 -43.07 -9.52
CA HIS A 14 -1.40 -44.17 -9.07
C HIS A 14 -0.60 -45.24 -8.30
N GLN A 15 0.58 -45.63 -8.79
CA GLN A 15 1.45 -46.59 -8.10
C GLN A 15 1.99 -46.05 -6.76
N LEU A 16 2.29 -44.76 -6.66
CA LEU A 16 2.72 -44.14 -5.40
C LEU A 16 1.59 -44.12 -4.37
N ILE A 17 0.35 -43.83 -4.79
CA ILE A 17 -0.83 -43.87 -3.93
C ILE A 17 -1.10 -45.29 -3.44
N GLN A 18 -1.05 -46.30 -4.32
CA GLN A 18 -1.23 -47.71 -3.93
C GLN A 18 -0.18 -48.22 -2.92
N ARG A 19 1.00 -47.58 -2.87
CA ARG A 19 2.09 -47.92 -1.95
C ARG A 19 2.08 -47.08 -0.66
N ASP A 20 0.99 -46.32 -0.40
CA ASP A 20 0.88 -45.38 0.72
C ASP A 20 1.98 -44.30 0.75
N LEU A 21 2.59 -43.98 -0.41
CA LEU A 21 3.64 -42.97 -0.55
C LEU A 21 3.07 -41.57 -0.87
N ILE A 22 1.98 -41.20 -0.19
CA ILE A 22 1.23 -39.96 -0.43
C ILE A 22 2.11 -38.72 -0.23
N PHE A 23 3.07 -38.77 0.71
CA PHE A 23 4.00 -37.65 0.95
C PHE A 23 4.89 -37.32 -0.27
N ILE A 24 5.24 -38.31 -1.10
CA ILE A 24 6.02 -38.10 -2.33
C ILE A 24 5.13 -37.43 -3.38
N VAL A 25 3.88 -37.88 -3.49
CA VAL A 25 2.88 -37.30 -4.40
C VAL A 25 2.61 -35.84 -4.03
N GLU A 26 2.48 -35.52 -2.73
CA GLU A 26 2.38 -34.14 -2.25
C GLU A 26 3.60 -33.29 -2.63
N GLU A 27 4.81 -33.86 -2.57
CA GLU A 27 6.03 -33.15 -2.93
C GLU A 27 6.09 -32.87 -4.43
N ILE A 28 5.73 -33.84 -5.27
CA ILE A 28 5.59 -33.65 -6.73
C ILE A 28 4.60 -32.52 -7.01
N PHE A 29 3.42 -32.55 -6.40
CA PHE A 29 2.40 -31.50 -6.58
C PHE A 29 2.83 -30.14 -6.02
N SER A 30 3.76 -30.08 -5.07
CA SER A 30 4.27 -28.81 -4.52
C SER A 30 5.11 -27.98 -5.51
N PHE A 31 5.60 -28.61 -6.59
CA PHE A 31 6.32 -27.93 -7.67
C PHE A 31 5.40 -27.25 -8.68
N LEU A 32 4.12 -27.59 -8.68
CA LEU A 32 3.15 -27.04 -9.62
C LEU A 32 2.74 -25.62 -9.25
N ASP A 33 2.32 -24.86 -10.26
CA ASP A 33 1.60 -23.60 -10.05
C ASP A 33 0.11 -23.87 -9.78
N PHE A 34 -0.61 -22.81 -9.41
CA PHE A 34 -2.04 -22.91 -9.10
C PHE A 34 -2.86 -23.50 -10.26
N SER A 35 -2.60 -23.02 -11.48
CA SER A 35 -3.34 -23.44 -12.67
C SER A 35 -3.12 -24.92 -12.96
N SER A 36 -1.87 -25.38 -12.93
CA SER A 36 -1.55 -26.79 -13.15
C SER A 36 -2.15 -27.67 -12.06
N LEU A 37 -2.10 -27.26 -10.78
CA LEU A 37 -2.71 -28.05 -9.70
C LEU A 37 -4.24 -28.15 -9.84
N MET A 38 -4.92 -27.09 -10.29
CA MET A 38 -6.34 -27.14 -10.62
C MET A 38 -6.65 -28.16 -11.72
N HIS A 39 -5.83 -28.22 -12.77
CA HIS A 39 -6.00 -29.22 -13.83
C HIS A 39 -5.70 -30.64 -13.33
N CYS A 40 -4.71 -30.80 -12.46
CA CYS A 40 -4.35 -32.08 -11.85
C CYS A 40 -5.52 -32.70 -11.06
N GLU A 41 -6.35 -31.90 -10.38
CA GLU A 41 -7.55 -32.39 -9.71
C GLU A 41 -8.60 -32.99 -10.65
N LEU A 42 -8.54 -32.66 -11.95
CA LEU A 42 -9.48 -33.12 -12.97
C LEU A 42 -8.98 -34.34 -13.74
N VAL A 43 -7.73 -34.77 -13.54
CA VAL A 43 -7.10 -35.89 -14.26
C VAL A 43 -7.77 -37.22 -13.91
N SER A 44 -7.85 -37.55 -12.62
CA SER A 44 -8.47 -38.78 -12.15
C SER A 44 -8.95 -38.68 -10.70
N LYS A 45 -9.76 -39.64 -10.24
CA LYS A 45 -10.25 -39.70 -8.85
C LYS A 45 -9.09 -39.83 -7.84
N ASP A 46 -8.03 -40.55 -8.20
CA ASP A 46 -6.90 -40.78 -7.32
C ASP A 46 -6.05 -39.52 -7.15
N TRP A 47 -5.82 -38.78 -8.24
CA TRP A 47 -5.17 -37.47 -8.18
C TRP A 47 -5.99 -36.49 -7.36
N ASN A 48 -7.31 -36.45 -7.59
CA ASN A 48 -8.23 -35.62 -6.82
C ASN A 48 -8.16 -35.94 -5.32
N LEU A 49 -8.18 -37.23 -4.95
CA LEU A 49 -8.05 -37.67 -3.56
C LEU A 49 -6.68 -37.33 -2.96
N ALA A 50 -5.60 -37.53 -3.71
CA ALA A 50 -4.25 -37.19 -3.24
C ALA A 50 -4.08 -35.67 -3.01
N ILE A 51 -4.65 -34.84 -3.87
CA ILE A 51 -4.61 -33.38 -3.72
C ILE A 51 -5.51 -32.91 -2.57
N ARG A 52 -6.72 -33.50 -2.43
CA ARG A 52 -7.68 -33.14 -1.39
C ARG A 52 -7.26 -33.58 0.01
N ASN A 53 -6.74 -34.79 0.12
CA ASN A 53 -6.31 -35.35 1.41
C ASN A 53 -4.91 -34.84 1.77
N GLY A 54 -4.15 -34.38 0.78
CA GLY A 54 -2.82 -33.83 0.96
C GLY A 54 -2.78 -32.33 1.25
N ARG A 55 -1.59 -31.84 1.62
CA ARG A 55 -1.34 -30.42 1.94
C ARG A 55 -0.85 -29.60 0.73
N SER A 56 -1.04 -30.08 -0.50
CA SER A 56 -0.53 -29.45 -1.72
C SER A 56 -0.98 -28.00 -1.87
N TRP A 57 -2.28 -27.73 -1.69
CA TRP A 57 -2.84 -26.37 -1.75
C TRP A 57 -2.22 -25.43 -0.70
N GLN A 58 -2.01 -25.94 0.52
CA GLN A 58 -1.37 -25.19 1.60
C GLN A 58 0.09 -24.89 1.29
N LYS A 59 0.86 -25.86 0.77
CA LYS A 59 2.27 -25.67 0.39
C LYS A 59 2.42 -24.58 -0.68
N ILE A 60 1.60 -24.64 -1.75
CA ILE A 60 1.63 -23.64 -2.83
C ILE A 60 1.20 -22.28 -2.30
N TYR A 61 0.12 -22.20 -1.52
CA TYR A 61 -0.33 -20.95 -0.91
C TYR A 61 0.76 -20.34 -0.02
N ASN A 62 1.40 -21.13 0.84
CA ASN A 62 2.46 -20.65 1.71
C ASN A 62 3.65 -20.09 0.91
N LYS A 63 4.02 -20.75 -0.20
CA LYS A 63 5.08 -20.27 -1.10
C LYS A 63 4.72 -18.93 -1.75
N GLU A 64 3.48 -18.78 -2.21
CA GLU A 64 2.97 -17.54 -2.81
C GLU A 64 2.80 -16.43 -1.76
N SER A 65 2.35 -16.77 -0.55
CA SER A 65 2.11 -15.83 0.55
C SER A 65 3.37 -15.10 0.98
N LYS A 66 4.53 -15.74 0.86
CA LYS A 66 5.84 -15.13 1.13
C LYS A 66 6.16 -13.99 0.16
N LYS A 67 5.63 -14.01 -1.07
CA LYS A 67 5.87 -12.96 -2.07
C LYS A 67 5.06 -11.69 -1.77
N SER A 68 3.83 -11.84 -1.29
CA SER A 68 2.95 -10.71 -0.95
C SER A 68 2.24 -10.91 0.40
N PRO A 69 2.97 -10.82 1.53
CA PRO A 69 2.44 -11.18 2.84
C PRO A 69 1.27 -10.32 3.28
N LEU A 70 1.31 -9.01 2.98
CA LEU A 70 0.23 -8.07 3.35
C LEU A 70 -1.08 -8.40 2.63
N PHE A 71 -1.01 -8.73 1.33
CA PHE A 71 -2.18 -9.13 0.56
C PHE A 71 -2.80 -10.41 1.13
N HIS A 72 -1.97 -11.42 1.38
CA HIS A 72 -2.47 -12.70 1.89
C HIS A 72 -3.04 -12.57 3.31
N LYS A 73 -2.45 -11.73 4.18
CA LYS A 73 -3.04 -11.39 5.49
C LYS A 73 -4.41 -10.74 5.36
N ALA A 74 -4.54 -9.72 4.50
CA ALA A 74 -5.81 -9.04 4.29
C ALA A 74 -6.87 -9.98 3.67
N LEU A 75 -6.46 -10.85 2.73
CA LEU A 75 -7.35 -11.82 2.09
C LEU A 75 -7.83 -12.89 3.08
N LEU A 76 -6.96 -13.36 3.98
CA LEU A 76 -7.37 -14.24 5.08
C LEU A 76 -8.39 -13.57 5.98
N GLY A 77 -8.15 -12.32 6.39
CA GLY A 77 -9.09 -11.55 7.20
C GLY A 77 -10.46 -11.34 6.51
N TYR A 78 -10.47 -11.20 5.19
CA TYR A 78 -11.69 -11.16 4.40
C TYR A 78 -12.45 -12.50 4.45
N GLU A 79 -11.79 -13.63 4.18
CA GLU A 79 -12.46 -14.93 4.19
C GLU A 79 -12.94 -15.33 5.59
N GLU A 80 -12.17 -15.06 6.64
CA GLU A 80 -12.59 -15.24 8.03
C GLU A 80 -13.87 -14.44 8.33
N HIS A 81 -13.95 -13.21 7.83
CA HIS A 81 -15.15 -12.39 7.97
C HIS A 81 -16.34 -12.96 7.19
N GLU A 82 -16.16 -13.42 5.96
CA GLU A 82 -17.24 -14.04 5.17
C GLU A 82 -17.73 -15.34 5.83
N GLU A 83 -16.83 -16.18 6.36
CA GLU A 83 -17.20 -17.38 7.10
C GLU A 83 -18.03 -17.06 8.35
N SER A 84 -17.66 -16.01 9.10
CA SER A 84 -18.42 -15.59 10.29
C SER A 84 -19.87 -15.19 9.99
N LYS A 85 -20.18 -14.74 8.76
CA LYS A 85 -21.56 -14.43 8.34
C LYS A 85 -22.39 -15.68 8.06
N HIS A 86 -21.73 -16.76 7.63
CA HIS A 86 -22.39 -17.98 7.18
C HIS A 86 -22.50 -19.04 8.29
N GLN A 87 -21.80 -18.88 9.42
CA GLN A 87 -21.88 -19.79 10.57
C GLN A 87 -23.24 -19.73 11.31
N ASP A 88 -24.02 -18.66 11.12
CA ASP A 88 -25.37 -18.52 11.71
C ASP A 88 -26.47 -19.29 10.93
N GLU A 89 -26.16 -19.85 9.75
CA GLU A 89 -27.12 -20.55 8.90
C GLU A 89 -26.72 -22.02 8.65
N ASN A 90 -26.86 -22.86 9.67
CA ASN A 90 -27.16 -24.31 9.60
C ASN A 90 -26.45 -25.22 8.56
N ASN A 91 -25.27 -24.87 8.05
CA ASN A 91 -24.53 -25.72 7.13
C ASN A 91 -23.24 -26.27 7.76
N GLN A 92 -23.25 -27.58 7.99
CA GLN A 92 -22.03 -28.39 8.06
C GLN A 92 -21.35 -28.38 6.68
N PHE A 93 -20.67 -27.29 6.33
CA PHE A 93 -19.70 -27.34 5.24
C PHE A 93 -18.50 -28.16 5.72
N PRO A 94 -18.13 -29.25 5.04
CA PRO A 94 -16.97 -30.01 5.44
C PRO A 94 -15.74 -29.13 5.24
N SER A 95 -14.97 -29.03 6.32
CA SER A 95 -13.70 -28.33 6.50
C SER A 95 -12.59 -28.89 5.61
N GLN A 96 -12.78 -28.87 4.28
CA GLN A 96 -11.69 -28.93 3.32
C GLN A 96 -11.06 -27.53 3.27
N PHE A 97 -9.86 -27.42 3.84
CA PHE A 97 -9.14 -26.17 4.10
C PHE A 97 -9.21 -25.11 2.96
N PRO A 98 -9.29 -23.80 3.32
CA PRO A 98 -9.72 -22.67 2.48
C PRO A 98 -8.75 -22.20 1.38
N PHE A 99 -7.59 -22.86 1.19
CA PHE A 99 -6.55 -22.35 0.28
C PHE A 99 -6.97 -22.28 -1.18
N LYS A 100 -7.72 -23.27 -1.66
CA LYS A 100 -8.27 -23.26 -3.03
C LYS A 100 -9.24 -22.08 -3.22
N ARG A 101 -10.10 -21.80 -2.23
CA ARG A 101 -11.02 -20.66 -2.23
C ARG A 101 -10.26 -19.34 -2.28
N LEU A 102 -9.21 -19.18 -1.45
CA LEU A 102 -8.36 -17.98 -1.45
C LEU A 102 -7.77 -17.69 -2.84
N PHE A 103 -7.32 -18.71 -3.56
CA PHE A 103 -6.83 -18.53 -4.93
C PHE A 103 -7.93 -18.17 -5.93
N GLN A 104 -9.11 -18.79 -5.83
CA GLN A 104 -10.27 -18.43 -6.66
C GLN A 104 -10.68 -16.97 -6.42
N THR A 105 -10.75 -16.55 -5.16
CA THR A 105 -11.01 -15.16 -4.77
C THR A 105 -9.96 -14.22 -5.35
N ARG A 106 -8.66 -14.58 -5.28
CA ARG A 106 -7.57 -13.81 -5.91
C ARG A 106 -7.75 -13.64 -7.42
N GLN A 107 -8.08 -14.71 -8.16
CA GLN A 107 -8.34 -14.62 -9.61
C GLN A 107 -9.54 -13.72 -9.93
N LYS A 108 -10.60 -13.82 -9.12
CA LYS A 108 -11.77 -12.96 -9.25
C LYS A 108 -11.40 -11.49 -9.08
N ILE A 109 -10.63 -11.16 -8.04
CA ILE A 109 -10.14 -9.81 -7.76
C ILE A 109 -9.31 -9.26 -8.92
N GLN A 110 -8.40 -10.07 -9.48
CA GLN A 110 -7.60 -9.65 -10.63
C GLN A 110 -8.48 -9.29 -11.84
N LYS A 111 -9.47 -10.13 -12.16
CA LYS A 111 -10.44 -9.84 -13.23
C LYS A 111 -11.24 -8.58 -12.93
N ASN A 112 -11.62 -8.38 -11.68
CA ASN A 112 -12.39 -7.23 -11.24
C ASN A 112 -11.61 -5.93 -11.40
N TRP A 113 -10.33 -5.91 -11.04
CA TRP A 113 -9.45 -4.77 -11.32
C TRP A 113 -9.31 -4.52 -12.82
N ALA A 114 -9.11 -5.57 -13.62
CA ALA A 114 -8.99 -5.45 -15.07
C ALA A 114 -10.28 -4.92 -15.73
N LEU A 115 -11.45 -5.24 -15.19
CA LEU A 115 -12.74 -4.78 -15.73
C LEU A 115 -13.25 -3.48 -15.09
N GLY A 116 -12.58 -2.99 -14.03
CA GLY A 116 -13.11 -1.90 -13.20
C GLY A 116 -14.39 -2.29 -12.46
N ASN A 117 -14.61 -3.59 -12.21
CA ASN A 117 -15.75 -4.10 -11.48
C ASN A 117 -15.49 -4.02 -9.97
N TYR A 118 -16.30 -3.23 -9.27
CA TYR A 118 -16.22 -3.12 -7.82
C TYR A 118 -17.60 -2.84 -7.24
N SER A 119 -17.82 -3.28 -6.01
CA SER A 119 -18.97 -2.84 -5.22
C SER A 119 -18.60 -1.53 -4.49
N THR A 120 -19.53 -0.58 -4.39
CA THR A 120 -19.29 0.68 -3.69
C THR A 120 -20.12 0.71 -2.42
N THR A 121 -19.46 0.89 -1.27
CA THR A 121 -20.13 1.16 0.01
C THR A 121 -19.77 2.56 0.48
N ILE A 122 -20.77 3.33 0.91
CA ILE A 122 -20.60 4.71 1.35
C ILE A 122 -20.95 4.81 2.83
N LEU A 123 -19.97 5.16 3.65
CA LEU A 123 -20.15 5.43 5.08
C LEU A 123 -20.20 6.95 5.31
N LYS A 124 -21.29 7.44 5.89
CA LYS A 124 -21.44 8.86 6.26
C LYS A 124 -20.68 9.10 7.57
N ILE A 125 -19.64 9.93 7.52
CA ILE A 125 -18.77 10.18 8.70
C ILE A 125 -19.34 11.32 9.58
N GLY A 126 -20.09 12.24 8.99
CA GLY A 126 -20.67 13.40 9.67
C GLY A 126 -20.23 14.73 9.05
N LYS A 127 -20.60 15.84 9.70
CA LYS A 127 -20.07 17.18 9.38
C LYS A 127 -18.70 17.33 10.04
N VAL A 128 -17.69 16.78 9.38
CA VAL A 128 -16.32 16.74 9.88
C VAL A 128 -15.36 17.09 8.76
N CYS A 129 -14.27 17.79 9.07
CA CYS A 129 -13.14 17.92 8.16
C CYS A 129 -12.24 16.70 8.36
N VAL A 130 -12.21 15.78 7.40
CA VAL A 130 -11.21 14.70 7.43
C VAL A 130 -9.90 15.24 6.89
N THR A 131 -8.83 14.93 7.61
CA THR A 131 -7.52 15.58 7.46
C THR A 131 -6.51 14.67 6.78
N CYS A 132 -6.52 13.39 7.14
CA CYS A 132 -5.78 12.31 6.53
C CYS A 132 -6.41 10.97 6.95
N HIS A 133 -6.12 9.91 6.20
CA HIS A 133 -6.53 8.56 6.55
C HIS A 133 -5.53 7.51 6.10
N VAL A 134 -5.57 6.36 6.77
CA VAL A 134 -4.72 5.20 6.47
C VAL A 134 -5.52 3.91 6.64
N MET A 135 -5.08 2.85 5.96
CA MET A 135 -5.71 1.54 5.98
C MET A 135 -4.66 0.45 6.15
N ASP A 136 -4.95 -0.55 6.98
CA ASP A 136 -4.17 -1.78 7.13
C ASP A 136 -5.02 -3.02 6.75
N GLU A 137 -4.56 -4.23 7.09
CA GLU A 137 -5.28 -5.48 6.83
C GLU A 137 -6.65 -5.62 7.54
N LYS A 138 -6.91 -4.85 8.59
CA LYS A 138 -8.07 -5.01 9.49
C LYS A 138 -8.90 -3.75 9.67
N ARG A 139 -8.30 -2.58 9.49
CA ARG A 139 -8.83 -1.29 9.98
C ARG A 139 -8.58 -0.16 8.99
N ILE A 140 -9.42 0.85 9.10
CA ILE A 140 -9.28 2.15 8.47
C ILE A 140 -9.25 3.19 9.59
N ALA A 141 -8.16 3.96 9.69
CA ALA A 141 -8.03 5.05 10.65
C ALA A 141 -8.23 6.40 9.95
N LEU A 142 -9.07 7.25 10.54
CA LEU A 142 -9.45 8.55 10.01
C LEU A 142 -9.12 9.63 11.04
N ALA A 143 -8.25 10.59 10.71
CA ALA A 143 -8.08 11.79 11.54
C ALA A 143 -9.05 12.88 11.09
N LEU A 144 -9.89 13.34 11.99
CA LEU A 144 -10.97 14.28 11.68
C LEU A 144 -11.08 15.39 12.73
N VAL A 145 -11.46 16.57 12.26
CA VAL A 145 -11.81 17.73 13.08
C VAL A 145 -13.32 17.95 12.93
N PRO A 146 -14.12 17.67 13.97
CA PRO A 146 -15.56 17.96 13.95
C PRO A 146 -15.83 19.47 13.84
N GLU A 147 -16.91 19.86 13.17
CA GLU A 147 -17.26 21.29 13.02
C GLU A 147 -17.53 21.99 14.37
N ASP A 148 -18.10 21.25 15.32
CA ASP A 148 -18.46 21.74 16.65
C ASP A 148 -17.32 21.59 17.70
N GLN A 149 -16.15 21.07 17.30
CA GLN A 149 -15.03 20.79 18.22
C GLN A 149 -13.73 21.41 17.71
N LEU A 150 -12.93 21.94 18.63
CA LEU A 150 -11.63 22.51 18.30
C LEU A 150 -10.52 21.46 18.19
N LEU A 151 -10.69 20.29 18.81
CA LEU A 151 -9.65 19.27 18.89
C LEU A 151 -9.89 18.15 17.87
N PRO A 152 -8.82 17.65 17.20
CA PRO A 152 -8.91 16.51 16.31
C PRO A 152 -9.18 15.21 17.09
N ILE A 153 -9.88 14.30 16.44
CA ILE A 153 -10.11 12.93 16.91
C ILE A 153 -9.67 11.94 15.84
N ILE A 154 -9.28 10.74 16.26
CA ILE A 154 -9.00 9.64 15.33
C ILE A 154 -10.12 8.60 15.47
N LYS A 155 -10.88 8.36 14.40
CA LYS A 155 -11.85 7.26 14.36
C LYS A 155 -11.22 6.04 13.70
N VAL A 156 -11.27 4.91 14.38
CA VAL A 156 -10.84 3.61 13.85
C VAL A 156 -12.08 2.82 13.48
N VAL A 157 -12.13 2.41 12.22
CA VAL A 157 -13.26 1.71 11.61
C VAL A 157 -12.79 0.32 11.19
N ASN A 158 -13.57 -0.70 11.53
CA ASN A 158 -13.33 -2.05 11.04
C ASN A 158 -13.44 -2.07 9.51
N ARG A 159 -12.40 -2.56 8.83
CA ARG A 159 -12.31 -2.53 7.37
C ARG A 159 -13.43 -3.31 6.67
N TRP A 160 -13.89 -4.40 7.27
CA TRP A 160 -14.81 -5.33 6.64
C TRP A 160 -16.28 -5.01 6.91
N THR A 161 -16.59 -4.67 8.16
CA THR A 161 -17.95 -4.34 8.61
C THR A 161 -18.28 -2.86 8.48
N LEU A 162 -17.26 -2.01 8.32
CA LEU A 162 -17.35 -0.55 8.34
C LEU A 162 -17.98 0.03 9.63
N LYS A 163 -18.00 -0.76 10.71
CA LYS A 163 -18.43 -0.31 12.04
C LYS A 163 -17.26 0.38 12.75
N VAL A 164 -17.57 1.44 13.49
CA VAL A 164 -16.57 2.13 14.33
C VAL A 164 -16.18 1.20 15.48
N GLU A 165 -14.89 0.89 15.60
CA GLU A 165 -14.35 0.04 16.67
C GLU A 165 -13.95 0.89 17.89
N CYS A 166 -13.27 2.01 17.64
CA CYS A 166 -12.91 2.95 18.68
C CYS A 166 -12.75 4.38 18.15
N VAL A 167 -12.81 5.32 19.08
CA VAL A 167 -12.48 6.72 18.85
C VAL A 167 -11.37 7.07 19.83
N LEU A 168 -10.24 7.52 19.29
CA LEU A 168 -9.10 7.95 20.06
C LEU A 168 -9.15 9.47 20.20
N THR A 169 -9.06 9.91 21.44
CA THR A 169 -8.97 11.31 21.83
C THR A 169 -7.69 11.51 22.65
N GLY A 170 -7.20 12.74 22.75
CA GLY A 170 -5.97 13.05 23.48
C GLY A 170 -5.62 14.53 23.37
N SER A 171 -4.60 14.97 24.12
CA SER A 171 -4.10 16.35 24.21
C SER A 171 -3.40 16.83 22.94
N VAL A 172 -4.03 16.62 21.79
CA VAL A 172 -3.56 17.11 20.50
C VAL A 172 -4.26 18.43 20.23
N GLU A 173 -3.54 19.53 20.42
CA GLU A 173 -4.11 20.88 20.30
C GLU A 173 -4.26 21.35 18.84
N LYS A 174 -3.68 20.62 17.88
CA LYS A 174 -3.61 21.04 16.47
C LYS A 174 -4.00 19.95 15.50
N LYS A 175 -4.47 20.35 14.31
CA LYS A 175 -4.83 19.47 13.20
C LYS A 175 -3.73 18.43 12.92
N ILE A 176 -4.13 17.16 12.92
CA ILE A 176 -3.30 16.03 12.48
C ILE A 176 -3.22 16.09 10.95
N ILE A 177 -2.03 15.96 10.40
CA ILE A 177 -1.77 16.03 8.94
C ILE A 177 -1.14 14.77 8.37
N ASN A 178 -0.66 13.89 9.23
CA ASN A 178 -0.05 12.63 8.84
C ASN A 178 -0.43 11.55 9.85
N LEU A 179 -0.69 10.34 9.37
CA LEU A 179 -1.09 9.18 10.15
C LEU A 179 -0.31 7.96 9.70
N GLN A 180 0.00 7.06 10.63
CA GLN A 180 0.51 5.73 10.32
C GLN A 180 -0.04 4.70 11.28
N LEU A 181 -0.46 3.54 10.75
CA LEU A 181 -0.77 2.34 11.52
C LEU A 181 0.49 1.47 11.64
N TYR A 182 0.83 1.05 12.86
CA TYR A 182 1.95 0.14 13.11
C TYR A 182 1.61 -0.84 14.23
N GLY A 183 1.21 -2.05 13.86
CA GLY A 183 0.71 -3.03 14.82
C GLY A 183 -0.52 -2.52 15.55
N ASP A 184 -0.48 -2.48 16.88
CA ASP A 184 -1.56 -1.93 17.72
C ASP A 184 -1.36 -0.45 18.08
N MET A 185 -0.43 0.23 17.41
CA MET A 185 -0.19 1.65 17.58
C MET A 185 -0.69 2.46 16.38
N ILE A 186 -1.17 3.66 16.66
CA ILE A 186 -1.41 4.72 15.66
C ILE A 186 -0.48 5.87 15.98
N PHE A 187 0.27 6.34 15.00
CA PHE A 187 1.05 7.57 15.08
C PHE A 187 0.33 8.67 14.32
N GLY A 188 0.28 9.87 14.91
CA GLY A 188 -0.29 11.06 14.29
C GLY A 188 0.63 12.25 14.46
N GLY A 189 0.92 12.94 13.36
CA GLY A 189 1.76 14.13 13.34
C GLY A 189 0.98 15.40 13.06
N CYS A 190 1.36 16.47 13.73
CA CYS A 190 0.76 17.79 13.62
C CYS A 190 1.70 18.79 12.94
N ASN A 191 1.14 19.87 12.39
CA ASN A 191 1.92 20.92 11.70
C ASN A 191 2.98 21.62 12.56
N ASN A 192 2.89 21.55 13.89
CA ASN A 192 3.87 22.13 14.81
C ASN A 192 5.03 21.18 15.15
N GLY A 193 5.11 20.02 14.50
CA GLY A 193 6.16 19.03 14.75
C GLY A 193 5.86 18.06 15.90
N THR A 194 4.71 18.18 16.57
CA THR A 194 4.29 17.22 17.60
C THR A 194 3.87 15.91 16.93
N ILE A 195 4.42 14.80 17.43
CA ILE A 195 3.99 13.43 17.09
C ILE A 195 3.39 12.81 18.35
N THR A 196 2.21 12.24 18.20
CA THR A 196 1.52 11.50 19.27
C THR A 196 1.31 10.07 18.83
N ALA A 197 1.55 9.12 19.73
CA ALA A 197 1.32 7.70 19.54
C ALA A 197 0.19 7.25 20.48
N TRP A 198 -0.79 6.53 19.93
CA TRP A 198 -1.89 5.94 20.67
C TRP A 198 -1.84 4.43 20.61
N ASN A 199 -2.22 3.77 21.70
CA ASN A 199 -2.51 2.36 21.71
C ASN A 199 -3.98 2.15 21.30
N ILE A 200 -4.23 1.36 20.26
CA ILE A 200 -5.59 1.09 19.77
C ILE A 200 -6.40 0.29 20.80
N THR A 201 -5.74 -0.67 21.48
CA THR A 201 -6.35 -1.58 22.44
C THR A 201 -6.72 -0.88 23.74
N THR A 202 -5.79 -0.12 24.34
CA THR A 202 -6.04 0.60 25.59
C THR A 202 -6.75 1.94 25.37
N ARG A 203 -6.74 2.45 24.12
CA ARG A 203 -7.31 3.74 23.70
C ARG A 203 -6.64 4.95 24.36
N GLN A 204 -5.43 4.78 24.86
CA GLN A 204 -4.67 5.82 25.55
C GLN A 204 -3.51 6.34 24.68
N VAL A 205 -3.12 7.59 24.94
CA VAL A 205 -1.87 8.15 24.44
C VAL A 205 -0.73 7.46 25.17
N ILE A 206 0.20 6.86 24.42
CA ILE A 206 1.39 6.20 24.97
C ILE A 206 2.57 7.16 24.97
N HIS A 207 2.76 7.84 23.84
CA HIS A 207 3.86 8.77 23.65
C HIS A 207 3.35 10.08 23.07
N GLN A 208 3.91 11.17 23.55
CA GLN A 208 3.79 12.48 22.94
C GLN A 208 5.16 13.12 22.97
N PHE A 209 5.70 13.43 21.80
CA PHE A 209 7.00 14.06 21.67
C PHE A 209 6.95 15.13 20.58
N GLN A 210 7.82 16.12 20.72
CA GLN A 210 8.03 17.15 19.73
C GLN A 210 9.51 17.14 19.39
N ASP A 211 9.82 16.88 18.13
CA ASP A 211 11.20 16.94 17.68
C ASP A 211 11.67 18.40 17.71
N GLN A 212 12.92 18.61 18.16
CA GLN A 212 13.44 19.94 18.45
C GLN A 212 13.30 20.88 17.24
N THR A 213 12.49 21.91 17.41
CA THR A 213 12.58 23.12 16.58
C THR A 213 13.77 23.91 17.10
N VAL A 214 14.79 24.11 16.26
CA VAL A 214 15.83 25.11 16.55
C VAL A 214 15.12 26.45 16.78
N GLU A 215 15.51 27.19 17.82
CA GLU A 215 14.95 28.52 18.11
C GLU A 215 14.90 29.38 16.84
N ASN A 216 13.76 30.04 16.58
CA ASN A 216 13.47 30.86 15.39
C ASN A 216 13.32 30.13 14.04
N ARG A 217 12.91 28.85 14.05
CA ARG A 217 12.53 28.13 12.82
C ARG A 217 11.11 27.57 12.88
N GLN A 218 10.31 27.86 11.86
CA GLN A 218 8.96 27.37 11.74
C GLN A 218 8.95 25.96 11.10
N CYS A 219 8.24 25.02 11.72
CA CYS A 219 7.95 23.72 11.11
C CYS A 219 6.97 23.89 9.94
N VAL A 220 7.35 23.35 8.78
CA VAL A 220 6.54 23.40 7.55
C VAL A 220 5.91 22.05 7.23
N LYS A 221 6.64 20.94 7.46
CA LYS A 221 6.17 19.59 7.14
C LYS A 221 6.75 18.58 8.12
N ILE A 222 5.94 17.59 8.48
CA ILE A 222 6.39 16.42 9.24
C ILE A 222 6.04 15.14 8.49
N LEU A 223 7.05 14.30 8.30
CA LEU A 223 6.90 12.93 7.80
C LEU A 223 7.44 11.99 8.85
N PHE A 224 6.83 10.83 9.02
CA PHE A 224 7.37 9.79 9.87
C PHE A 224 7.01 8.41 9.33
N HIS A 225 7.84 7.43 9.68
CA HIS A 225 7.62 6.04 9.32
C HIS A 225 8.19 5.09 10.37
N ALA A 226 7.35 4.22 10.90
CA ALA A 226 7.69 3.10 11.77
C ALA A 226 7.92 1.83 10.94
N ALA A 227 9.09 1.23 11.05
CA ALA A 227 9.40 -0.08 10.45
C ALA A 227 10.57 -0.77 11.13
N GLY A 228 10.52 -2.11 11.24
CA GLY A 228 11.68 -2.92 11.67
C GLY A 228 12.22 -2.63 13.07
N CYS A 229 11.40 -2.11 13.99
CA CYS A 229 11.77 -1.60 15.33
C CYS A 229 12.40 -0.19 15.34
N LEU A 230 12.46 0.50 14.21
CA LEU A 230 12.79 1.92 14.17
C LEU A 230 11.54 2.76 13.88
N PHE A 231 11.48 3.93 14.50
CA PHE A 231 10.59 5.01 14.18
C PHE A 231 11.42 6.19 13.71
N VAL A 232 11.26 6.58 12.46
CA VAL A 232 11.99 7.69 11.85
C VAL A 232 11.02 8.83 11.67
N SER A 233 11.31 9.99 12.25
CA SER A 233 10.62 11.25 11.97
C SER A 233 11.55 12.21 11.23
N CYS A 234 10.94 12.98 10.35
CA CYS A 234 11.56 13.96 9.48
C CYS A 234 10.78 15.28 9.63
N LEU A 235 11.41 16.25 10.26
CA LEU A 235 10.89 17.60 10.47
C LEU A 235 11.55 18.56 9.49
N GLN A 236 10.75 19.21 8.64
CA GLN A 236 11.21 20.24 7.73
C GLN A 236 11.00 21.61 8.35
N VAL A 237 12.08 22.37 8.44
CA VAL A 237 12.11 23.69 9.07
C VAL A 237 12.62 24.73 8.09
N VAL A 238 12.01 25.91 8.13
CA VAL A 238 12.42 27.09 7.35
C VAL A 238 12.94 28.15 8.31
N SER A 239 14.04 28.80 7.95
CA SER A 239 14.59 29.93 8.69
C SER A 239 13.78 31.20 8.44
N GLU A 240 13.35 31.89 9.49
CA GLU A 240 12.56 33.14 9.38
C GLU A 240 13.33 34.33 8.79
N SER A 241 14.66 34.24 8.66
CA SER A 241 15.55 35.40 8.47
C SER A 241 16.08 35.66 7.05
N THR A 242 15.60 34.99 5.99
CA THR A 242 16.13 35.21 4.64
C THR A 242 15.13 35.88 3.71
N THR A 243 15.32 37.18 3.51
CA THR A 243 14.78 38.01 2.40
C THR A 243 15.37 37.64 1.03
N GLN A 244 15.76 36.37 0.82
CA GLN A 244 16.32 35.87 -0.44
C GLN A 244 15.30 34.99 -1.18
N VAL A 245 15.41 35.01 -2.50
CA VAL A 245 14.43 34.59 -3.52
C VAL A 245 14.09 33.08 -3.51
N TYR A 246 14.70 32.28 -2.64
CA TYR A 246 14.43 30.85 -2.50
C TYR A 246 14.30 30.48 -1.02
N GLU A 247 13.16 29.93 -0.61
CA GLU A 247 12.97 29.34 0.72
C GLU A 247 13.93 28.15 0.88
N THR A 248 14.95 28.29 1.71
CA THR A 248 15.87 27.20 2.03
C THR A 248 15.33 26.39 3.19
N TYR A 249 15.09 25.10 2.95
CA TYR A 249 14.60 24.14 3.94
C TYR A 249 15.76 23.39 4.56
N ASP A 250 15.73 23.16 5.88
CA ASP A 250 16.56 22.16 6.53
C ASP A 250 15.68 20.99 6.96
N THR A 251 16.18 19.76 6.81
CA THR A 251 15.48 18.57 7.29
C THR A 251 16.19 18.00 8.52
N ASN A 252 15.47 17.92 9.64
CA ASN A 252 15.90 17.27 10.86
C ASN A 252 15.28 15.87 10.95
N PHE A 253 16.13 14.85 10.96
CA PHE A 253 15.75 13.48 11.25
C PHE A 253 15.93 13.16 12.72
N THR A 254 14.93 12.50 13.29
CA THR A 254 15.04 11.87 14.60
C THR A 254 14.73 10.39 14.44
N ILE A 255 15.69 9.54 14.81
CA ILE A 255 15.58 8.09 14.76
C ILE A 255 15.34 7.60 16.18
N ARG A 256 14.25 6.87 16.38
CA ARG A 256 13.91 6.24 17.65
C ARG A 256 13.90 4.73 17.51
N GLN A 257 14.40 4.04 18.52
CA GLN A 257 14.23 2.61 18.64
C GLN A 257 12.93 2.32 19.40
N ILE A 258 12.08 1.46 18.84
CA ILE A 258 10.87 0.93 19.47
C ILE A 258 11.28 -0.36 20.18
N LEU A 259 11.50 -0.28 21.50
CA LEU A 259 11.80 -1.46 22.34
C LEU A 259 10.52 -2.17 22.74
N SER A 260 9.49 -1.39 23.04
CA SER A 260 8.13 -1.85 23.28
C SER A 260 7.14 -0.75 22.87
N PRO A 261 5.82 -1.01 22.80
CA PRO A 261 4.85 0.06 22.53
C PRO A 261 4.91 1.24 23.51
N GLU A 262 5.37 1.00 24.74
CA GLU A 262 5.48 2.00 25.81
C GLU A 262 6.89 2.57 25.98
N ASP A 263 7.87 2.05 25.25
CA ASP A 263 9.28 2.44 25.39
C ASP A 263 9.90 2.71 24.02
N MET A 264 10.04 4.01 23.73
CA MET A 264 10.67 4.54 22.54
C MET A 264 11.82 5.46 22.92
N VAL A 265 13.05 5.05 22.57
CA VAL A 265 14.27 5.79 22.93
C VAL A 265 14.85 6.46 21.70
N ILE A 266 15.39 7.68 21.86
CA ILE A 266 16.12 8.35 20.77
C ILE A 266 17.44 7.60 20.56
N ASP A 267 17.62 7.04 19.37
CA ASP A 267 18.87 6.39 18.98
C ASP A 267 19.83 7.40 18.34
N ASN A 268 19.34 8.19 17.38
CA ASN A 268 20.17 9.13 16.63
C ASN A 268 19.37 10.34 16.15
N THR A 269 20.04 11.46 15.91
CA THR A 269 19.49 12.65 15.24
C THR A 269 20.44 13.08 14.13
N GLN A 270 19.89 13.40 12.96
CA GLN A 270 20.68 13.82 11.79
C GLN A 270 20.05 15.06 11.19
N VAL A 271 20.86 16.02 10.76
CA VAL A 271 20.39 17.22 10.06
C VAL A 271 20.97 17.21 8.65
N ILE A 272 20.11 17.32 7.65
CA ILE A 272 20.52 17.50 6.25
C ILE A 272 20.17 18.94 5.85
N PRO A 273 21.18 19.83 5.73
CA PRO A 273 20.93 21.21 5.38
C PRO A 273 20.46 21.34 3.93
N TYR A 274 19.68 22.38 3.64
CA TYR A 274 19.19 22.69 2.29
C TYR A 274 18.44 21.53 1.64
N SER A 275 17.70 20.76 2.42
CA SER A 275 17.00 19.58 1.94
C SER A 275 15.52 19.54 2.34
N GLN A 276 14.73 18.92 1.45
CA GLN A 276 13.31 18.68 1.63
C GLN A 276 12.98 17.22 1.29
N VAL A 277 12.61 16.44 2.29
CA VAL A 277 12.04 15.09 2.09
C VAL A 277 10.64 15.16 1.44
N LEU A 278 10.54 14.58 0.25
CA LEU A 278 9.30 14.50 -0.51
C LEU A 278 8.44 13.34 -0.01
N GLN A 279 9.06 12.17 0.15
CA GLN A 279 8.41 10.92 0.56
C GLN A 279 9.34 10.08 1.44
N LEU A 280 8.76 9.43 2.45
CA LEU A 280 9.43 8.51 3.36
C LEU A 280 8.56 7.25 3.47
N ASP A 281 9.15 6.08 3.22
CA ASP A 281 8.47 4.79 3.33
C ASP A 281 9.49 3.70 3.70
N SER A 282 9.06 2.46 3.83
CA SER A 282 9.94 1.31 4.04
C SER A 282 9.61 0.14 3.13
N ILE A 283 10.67 -0.50 2.67
CA ILE A 283 10.67 -1.77 1.95
C ILE A 283 11.25 -2.86 2.87
N PRO A 284 11.08 -4.17 2.62
CA PRO A 284 11.41 -5.24 3.57
C PRO A 284 12.71 -5.02 4.35
N ASN A 285 13.79 -4.66 3.67
CA ASN A 285 15.12 -4.52 4.25
C ASN A 285 15.57 -3.07 4.50
N TYR A 286 14.90 -2.07 3.92
CA TYR A 286 15.38 -0.69 3.90
C TYR A 286 14.28 0.33 4.19
N PHE A 287 14.65 1.47 4.76
CA PHE A 287 13.91 2.71 4.59
C PHE A 287 14.22 3.30 3.22
N VAL A 288 13.22 3.90 2.58
CA VAL A 288 13.36 4.59 1.30
C VAL A 288 13.04 6.06 1.53
N LEU A 289 14.02 6.91 1.27
CA LEU A 289 13.87 8.35 1.33
C LEU A 289 13.99 8.92 -0.06
N LEU A 290 12.96 9.65 -0.46
CA LEU A 290 13.03 10.54 -1.60
C LEU A 290 13.08 11.97 -1.08
N PHE A 291 14.14 12.69 -1.44
CA PHE A 291 14.34 14.05 -0.98
C PHE A 291 14.99 14.90 -2.07
N ARG A 292 14.77 16.21 -1.94
CA ARG A 292 15.34 17.24 -2.79
C ARG A 292 16.42 17.96 -2.00
N ILE A 293 17.60 18.12 -2.57
CA ILE A 293 18.65 19.02 -2.10
C ILE A 293 18.61 20.25 -3.01
N PHE A 294 18.44 21.43 -2.42
CA PHE A 294 18.39 22.67 -3.16
C PHE A 294 19.79 23.03 -3.69
N PRO A 295 19.90 23.58 -4.92
CA PRO A 295 18.79 24.14 -5.71
C PRO A 295 18.08 23.18 -6.68
N TYR A 296 18.69 22.08 -7.15
CA TYR A 296 18.13 21.29 -8.27
C TYR A 296 18.40 19.77 -8.23
N GLU A 297 18.77 19.20 -7.08
CA GLU A 297 19.08 17.77 -7.01
C GLU A 297 17.96 17.01 -6.29
N GLU A 298 17.44 15.96 -6.91
CA GLU A 298 16.52 15.03 -6.26
C GLU A 298 17.21 13.68 -6.15
N ARG A 299 17.17 13.08 -4.97
CA ARG A 299 17.89 11.84 -4.67
C ARG A 299 16.97 10.85 -3.98
N LEU A 300 17.16 9.57 -4.30
CA LEU A 300 16.54 8.46 -3.61
C LEU A 300 17.62 7.71 -2.83
N GLN A 301 17.46 7.63 -1.51
CA GLN A 301 18.35 6.88 -0.63
C GLN A 301 17.65 5.65 -0.07
N LEU A 302 18.35 4.51 -0.14
CA LEU A 302 18.02 3.32 0.65
C LEU A 302 18.84 3.35 1.93
N ARG A 303 18.15 3.35 3.07
CA ARG A 303 18.77 3.36 4.40
C ARG A 303 18.48 2.08 5.14
N SER A 304 19.41 1.62 5.95
CA SER A 304 19.30 0.40 6.74
C SER A 304 18.15 0.50 7.75
N LYS A 305 17.42 -0.60 7.95
CA LYS A 305 16.37 -0.69 8.99
C LYS A 305 16.89 -0.91 10.40
N VAL A 306 18.20 -1.09 10.57
CA VAL A 306 18.81 -1.37 11.87
C VAL A 306 19.35 -0.09 12.51
N ASP A 307 20.05 0.73 11.72
CA ASP A 307 20.81 1.90 12.19
C ASP A 307 20.57 3.16 11.35
N PHE A 308 19.68 3.08 10.36
CA PHE A 308 19.32 4.17 9.46
C PHE A 308 20.49 4.78 8.68
N GLN A 309 21.59 4.05 8.52
CA GLN A 309 22.72 4.45 7.70
C GLN A 309 22.39 4.33 6.20
N VAL A 310 22.99 5.19 5.38
CA VAL A 310 22.84 5.13 3.91
C VAL A 310 23.52 3.87 3.40
N VAL A 311 22.75 3.01 2.76
CA VAL A 311 23.25 1.78 2.14
C VAL A 311 23.48 2.01 0.65
N ARG A 312 22.55 2.70 -0.02
CA ARG A 312 22.64 3.02 -1.45
C ARG A 312 21.93 4.33 -1.77
N GLU A 313 22.29 4.92 -2.90
CA GLU A 313 21.79 6.22 -3.36
C GLU A 313 21.67 6.26 -4.89
N ILE A 314 20.62 6.92 -5.38
CA ILE A 314 20.40 7.20 -6.80
C ILE A 314 20.14 8.70 -6.96
N ASP A 315 20.90 9.34 -7.84
CA ASP A 315 20.62 10.69 -8.31
C ASP A 315 19.55 10.67 -9.40
N LEU A 316 18.45 11.39 -9.17
CA LEU A 316 17.33 11.51 -10.09
C LEU A 316 17.50 12.79 -10.91
N LYS A 317 17.33 12.65 -12.23
CA LYS A 317 17.65 13.73 -13.20
C LYS A 317 16.45 14.61 -13.55
N MET A 318 15.29 14.34 -12.96
CA MET A 318 13.99 14.80 -13.47
C MET A 318 13.12 15.27 -12.30
N GLU A 319 12.25 16.25 -12.57
CA GLU A 319 11.54 16.96 -11.50
C GLU A 319 10.36 16.17 -10.92
N SER A 320 10.21 16.27 -9.59
CA SER A 320 9.07 15.78 -8.81
C SER A 320 8.80 14.28 -8.94
N PRO A 321 9.79 13.43 -8.66
CA PRO A 321 9.61 12.00 -8.69
C PRO A 321 8.67 11.54 -7.59
N ILE A 322 8.02 10.41 -7.84
CA ILE A 322 7.25 9.67 -6.84
C ILE A 322 7.74 8.24 -6.94
N PHE A 323 7.87 7.56 -5.81
CA PHE A 323 8.25 6.15 -5.81
C PHE A 323 7.18 5.28 -5.17
N CYS A 324 7.19 4.02 -5.56
CA CYS A 324 6.44 2.97 -4.90
C CYS A 324 7.23 1.66 -4.99
N TYR A 325 6.99 0.76 -4.04
CA TYR A 325 7.70 -0.51 -3.96
C TYR A 325 6.73 -1.67 -3.74
N ARG A 326 6.96 -2.79 -4.43
CA ARG A 326 6.34 -4.08 -4.07
C ARG A 326 7.09 -5.27 -4.67
N SER A 327 7.10 -6.39 -3.93
CA SER A 327 7.58 -7.69 -4.40
C SER A 327 8.98 -7.69 -5.02
N GLY A 328 9.91 -6.89 -4.46
CA GLY A 328 11.28 -6.78 -4.98
C GLY A 328 11.44 -5.84 -6.16
N LEU A 329 10.42 -5.03 -6.49
CA LEU A 329 10.49 -4.00 -7.54
C LEU A 329 10.29 -2.62 -6.93
N LEU A 330 11.25 -1.74 -7.16
CA LEU A 330 11.14 -0.31 -6.86
C LEU A 330 10.83 0.43 -8.17
N VAL A 331 9.72 1.15 -8.23
CA VAL A 331 9.40 2.01 -9.37
C VAL A 331 9.51 3.45 -8.98
N ILE A 332 10.21 4.19 -9.83
CA ILE A 332 10.32 5.63 -9.75
C ILE A 332 9.64 6.19 -11.00
N ILE A 333 8.67 7.06 -10.79
CA ILE A 333 8.14 7.87 -11.86
C ILE A 333 8.89 9.17 -11.91
N GLU A 334 9.38 9.49 -13.09
CA GLU A 334 10.07 10.72 -13.40
C GLU A 334 9.30 11.48 -14.48
N ARG A 335 9.20 12.81 -14.33
CA ARG A 335 8.49 13.64 -15.30
C ARG A 335 9.48 14.40 -16.18
N SER A 336 9.36 14.26 -17.50
CA SER A 336 10.00 15.19 -18.45
C SER A 336 8.99 16.14 -19.07
N THR A 337 9.27 17.43 -18.92
CA THR A 337 8.74 18.48 -19.79
C THR A 337 9.65 18.58 -21.01
N PHE A 338 9.30 17.91 -22.11
CA PHE A 338 10.10 18.00 -23.34
C PHE A 338 9.71 19.18 -24.23
N ASN A 339 8.53 19.79 -24.05
CA ASN A 339 8.07 21.05 -24.64
C ASN A 339 6.73 21.49 -24.00
N SER A 340 6.33 22.75 -24.16
CA SER A 340 5.12 23.37 -23.53
C SER A 340 3.79 22.61 -23.77
N ASN A 341 3.72 21.73 -24.77
CA ASN A 341 2.51 21.01 -25.15
C ASN A 341 2.57 19.47 -24.99
N GLN A 342 3.72 18.89 -24.64
CA GLN A 342 3.84 17.42 -24.46
C GLN A 342 4.62 17.10 -23.18
N GLN A 343 3.91 16.48 -22.24
CA GLN A 343 4.47 15.95 -21.01
C GLN A 343 4.63 14.44 -21.18
N THR A 344 5.83 13.95 -20.89
CA THR A 344 6.14 12.53 -20.93
C THR A 344 6.42 12.06 -19.53
N THR A 345 5.71 11.03 -19.11
CA THR A 345 5.90 10.38 -17.83
C THR A 345 6.76 9.14 -18.07
N ARG A 346 7.91 9.06 -17.41
CA ARG A 346 8.80 7.90 -17.48
C ARG A 346 8.61 7.07 -16.22
N TYR A 347 8.44 5.77 -16.42
CA TYR A 347 8.39 4.78 -15.36
C TYR A 347 9.71 4.01 -15.42
N THR A 348 10.50 4.05 -14.36
CA THR A 348 11.78 3.34 -14.28
C THR A 348 11.71 2.32 -13.16
N PHE A 349 11.99 1.07 -13.49
CA PHE A 349 11.98 -0.07 -12.57
C PHE A 349 13.41 -0.38 -12.16
N TRP A 350 13.59 -0.56 -10.86
CA TRP A 350 14.87 -0.77 -10.21
C TRP A 350 14.80 -2.01 -9.34
N ASP A 351 15.90 -2.77 -9.33
CA ASP A 351 16.12 -3.79 -8.32
C ASP A 351 16.54 -3.10 -7.01
N PRO A 352 15.79 -3.23 -5.90
CA PRO A 352 16.14 -2.61 -4.62
C PRO A 352 17.43 -3.17 -4.00
N GLU A 353 17.82 -4.40 -4.34
CA GLU A 353 18.99 -5.07 -3.75
C GLU A 353 20.28 -4.59 -4.39
N THR A 354 20.29 -4.36 -5.71
CA THR A 354 21.47 -3.87 -6.44
C THR A 354 21.40 -2.38 -6.77
N LEU A 355 20.19 -1.80 -6.84
CA LEU A 355 19.87 -0.53 -7.50
C LEU A 355 20.29 -0.46 -8.96
N ASP A 356 20.31 -1.60 -9.64
CA ASP A 356 20.41 -1.63 -11.08
C ASP A 356 19.06 -1.29 -11.71
N LYS A 357 19.12 -0.43 -12.72
CA LYS A 357 17.97 -0.16 -13.56
C LYS A 357 17.64 -1.43 -14.35
N MET A 358 16.45 -1.98 -14.12
CA MET A 358 15.96 -3.16 -14.83
C MET A 358 15.45 -2.77 -16.21
N PHE A 359 14.47 -1.87 -16.26
CA PHE A 359 13.90 -1.36 -17.51
C PHE A 359 13.17 -0.03 -17.28
N SER A 360 12.76 0.63 -18.36
CA SER A 360 11.93 1.83 -18.28
C SER A 360 11.05 1.98 -19.49
N PHE A 361 9.81 2.44 -19.29
CA PHE A 361 8.91 2.81 -20.38
C PHE A 361 8.40 4.24 -20.21
N LYS A 362 7.83 4.80 -21.28
CA LYS A 362 7.23 6.14 -21.27
C LYS A 362 5.76 6.07 -21.64
N THR A 363 4.97 6.96 -21.04
CA THR A 363 3.59 7.21 -21.43
C THR A 363 3.41 8.68 -21.78
N GLU A 364 2.55 8.95 -22.77
CA GLU A 364 2.12 10.29 -23.14
C GLU A 364 0.84 10.60 -22.37
N THR A 365 0.98 11.26 -21.22
CA THR A 365 -0.16 11.62 -20.37
C THR A 365 -0.14 13.11 -20.07
N TYR A 366 -1.26 13.78 -20.29
CA TYR A 366 -1.45 15.20 -19.95
C TYR A 366 -1.72 15.45 -18.45
N ASP A 367 -1.74 14.37 -17.67
CA ASP A 367 -2.18 14.36 -16.29
C ASP A 367 -0.98 14.21 -15.35
N LEU A 368 -0.99 14.99 -14.26
CA LEU A 368 0.03 14.90 -13.22
C LEU A 368 -0.35 13.78 -12.26
N PHE A 369 0.44 12.70 -12.23
CA PHE A 369 0.29 11.66 -11.21
C PHE A 369 0.78 12.18 -9.86
N VAL A 370 0.02 11.91 -8.80
CA VAL A 370 0.32 12.33 -7.42
C VAL A 370 0.55 11.17 -6.48
N GLU A 371 0.03 9.99 -6.82
CA GLU A 371 0.15 8.81 -6.01
C GLU A 371 0.37 7.59 -6.90
N LEU A 372 1.16 6.66 -6.36
CA LEU A 372 1.44 5.39 -6.97
C LEU A 372 1.22 4.27 -5.98
N PHE A 373 0.56 3.24 -6.48
CA PHE A 373 0.28 2.05 -5.72
C PHE A 373 0.65 0.83 -6.52
N PHE A 374 1.10 -0.19 -5.81
CA PHE A 374 1.42 -1.48 -6.37
C PHE A 374 0.47 -2.54 -5.82
N THR A 375 -0.09 -3.34 -6.71
CA THR A 375 -0.65 -4.65 -6.37
C THR A 375 0.28 -5.74 -6.90
N THR A 376 -0.02 -7.00 -6.61
CA THR A 376 0.74 -8.16 -7.12
C THR A 376 0.76 -8.20 -8.66
N TYR A 377 -0.25 -7.63 -9.32
CA TYR A 377 -0.41 -7.71 -10.77
C TYR A 377 -0.48 -6.37 -11.48
N ASN A 378 -0.70 -5.29 -10.75
CA ASN A 378 -0.96 -4.00 -11.35
C ASN A 378 -0.09 -2.91 -10.74
N LEU A 379 0.40 -2.01 -11.59
CA LEU A 379 0.84 -0.69 -11.19
C LEU A 379 -0.35 0.26 -11.36
N ILE A 380 -0.69 0.98 -10.30
CA ILE A 380 -1.83 1.89 -10.26
C ILE A 380 -1.30 3.30 -10.04
N ALA A 381 -1.61 4.20 -10.96
CA ALA A 381 -1.22 5.61 -10.89
C ALA A 381 -2.46 6.50 -10.80
N ARG A 382 -2.50 7.40 -9.82
CA ARG A 382 -3.61 8.35 -9.65
C ARG A 382 -3.19 9.75 -10.06
N SER A 383 -3.98 10.39 -10.92
CA SER A 383 -3.76 11.78 -11.31
C SER A 383 -4.36 12.80 -10.35
N LEU A 384 -3.85 14.03 -10.38
CA LEU A 384 -4.42 15.21 -9.71
C LEU A 384 -5.91 15.41 -10.04
N ARG A 385 -6.34 14.98 -11.24
CA ARG A 385 -7.73 15.10 -11.70
C ARG A 385 -8.61 13.92 -11.27
N GLY A 386 -8.06 12.96 -10.53
CA GLY A 386 -8.77 11.79 -10.04
C GLY A 386 -8.90 10.65 -11.05
N PHE A 387 -8.14 10.66 -12.15
CA PHE A 387 -8.03 9.50 -13.02
C PHE A 387 -7.17 8.44 -12.36
N VAL A 388 -7.60 7.18 -12.46
CA VAL A 388 -6.82 6.02 -12.03
C VAL A 388 -6.45 5.24 -13.27
N THR A 389 -5.15 5.20 -13.55
CA THR A 389 -4.57 4.43 -14.65
C THR A 389 -4.00 3.15 -14.08
N ILE A 390 -4.35 2.02 -14.70
CA ILE A 390 -3.90 0.69 -14.30
C ILE A 390 -3.05 0.11 -15.42
N PHE A 391 -1.84 -0.30 -15.05
CA PHE A 391 -0.92 -1.02 -15.91
C PHE A 391 -0.76 -2.45 -15.42
N ASP A 392 -0.84 -3.42 -16.33
CA ASP A 392 -0.64 -4.84 -16.05
C ASP A 392 0.87 -5.15 -15.97
N LEU A 393 1.33 -5.56 -14.79
CA LEU A 393 2.74 -5.80 -14.51
C LEU A 393 3.33 -6.97 -15.30
N PRO A 394 2.70 -8.16 -15.37
CA PRO A 394 3.14 -9.22 -16.29
C PRO A 394 3.42 -8.70 -17.71
N ILE A 395 2.50 -7.92 -18.28
CA ILE A 395 2.69 -7.35 -19.62
C ILE A 395 3.89 -6.40 -19.65
N ILE A 396 4.03 -5.53 -18.65
CA ILE A 396 5.16 -4.61 -18.53
C ILE A 396 6.50 -5.37 -18.45
N LEU A 397 6.57 -6.41 -17.62
CA LEU A 397 7.79 -7.18 -17.36
C LEU A 397 8.21 -8.05 -18.55
N ASP A 398 7.25 -8.59 -19.31
CA ASP A 398 7.53 -9.38 -20.50
C ASP A 398 7.97 -8.49 -21.68
N THR A 399 7.53 -7.23 -21.72
CA THR A 399 7.76 -6.29 -22.83
C THR A 399 9.04 -5.46 -22.70
N ASN A 400 10.13 -6.04 -22.16
CA ASN A 400 11.45 -5.42 -21.99
C ASN A 400 12.03 -4.68 -23.23
N SER A 401 11.37 -4.74 -24.39
CA SER A 401 11.75 -4.14 -25.67
C SER A 401 10.79 -3.05 -26.21
N VAL A 402 9.66 -2.73 -25.56
CA VAL A 402 8.67 -1.80 -26.12
C VAL A 402 8.85 -0.38 -25.56
N SER A 403 9.09 0.60 -26.44
CA SER A 403 9.34 2.01 -26.09
C SER A 403 8.10 2.74 -25.56
N SER A 404 6.91 2.21 -25.78
CA SER A 404 5.63 2.75 -25.29
C SER A 404 4.66 1.62 -24.94
N ILE A 405 4.22 1.58 -23.69
CA ILE A 405 3.20 0.64 -23.22
C ILE A 405 1.85 1.35 -23.29
N ARG A 406 0.88 0.74 -23.96
CA ARG A 406 -0.50 1.24 -23.96
C ARG A 406 -1.12 0.97 -22.60
N GLU A 407 -1.78 1.99 -22.04
CA GLU A 407 -2.58 1.86 -20.82
C GLU A 407 -3.58 0.70 -21.01
N VAL A 408 -3.58 -0.25 -20.07
CA VAL A 408 -4.41 -1.45 -20.19
C VAL A 408 -5.85 -1.09 -19.88
N ASN A 409 -6.06 -0.29 -18.82
CA ASN A 409 -7.35 0.32 -18.50
C ASN A 409 -7.15 1.66 -17.79
N CYS A 410 -7.99 2.62 -18.14
CA CYS A 410 -8.12 3.89 -17.43
C CYS A 410 -9.59 4.07 -17.08
N PHE A 411 -9.89 4.24 -15.80
CA PHE A 411 -11.22 4.64 -15.37
C PHE A 411 -11.16 5.85 -14.45
N GLN A 412 -12.17 6.69 -14.58
CA GLN A 412 -12.30 7.89 -13.77
C GLN A 412 -13.02 7.54 -12.48
N LEU A 413 -12.41 7.86 -11.33
CA LEU A 413 -13.12 7.78 -10.06
C LEU A 413 -14.21 8.84 -10.04
N ARG A 414 -15.47 8.41 -10.14
CA ARG A 414 -16.63 9.25 -9.87
C ARG A 414 -17.14 8.88 -8.48
N ASN A 415 -17.07 9.80 -7.53
CA ASN A 415 -17.90 9.68 -6.33
C ASN A 415 -19.33 9.98 -6.78
N GLY A 416 -20.25 9.05 -6.48
CA GLY A 416 -21.59 9.03 -7.06
C GLY A 416 -22.35 10.33 -6.86
N GLU A 417 -22.32 11.19 -7.87
CA GLU A 417 -23.31 12.20 -8.21
C GLU A 417 -22.94 12.72 -9.62
N LYS A 418 -23.82 12.50 -10.61
CA LYS A 418 -23.72 13.19 -11.91
C LYS A 418 -23.98 14.68 -11.65
N ARG A 419 -22.94 15.46 -11.32
CA ARG A 419 -23.05 16.93 -11.40
C ARG A 419 -22.92 17.34 -12.86
N GLY A 420 -23.80 18.24 -13.29
CA GLY A 420 -23.89 18.74 -14.66
C GLY A 420 -22.60 19.42 -15.14
N PRO A 421 -22.57 19.91 -16.39
CA PRO A 421 -21.39 20.43 -17.05
C PRO A 421 -20.99 21.79 -16.47
N GLY A 422 -20.41 21.79 -15.28
CA GLY A 422 -19.78 22.93 -14.63
C GLY A 422 -18.39 22.52 -14.18
N ARG A 423 -17.45 23.47 -14.18
CA ARG A 423 -16.04 23.26 -13.79
C ARG A 423 -15.94 22.44 -12.51
N VAL A 424 -15.58 21.16 -12.65
CA VAL A 424 -15.24 20.28 -11.53
C VAL A 424 -13.91 20.78 -10.99
N LEU A 425 -13.94 21.54 -9.89
CA LEU A 425 -12.73 21.73 -9.10
C LEU A 425 -12.25 20.32 -8.70
N PRO A 426 -10.96 19.98 -8.90
CA PRO A 426 -10.44 18.69 -8.45
C PRO A 426 -10.63 18.63 -6.94
N GLN A 427 -11.61 17.84 -6.49
CA GLN A 427 -11.70 17.49 -5.09
C GLN A 427 -10.38 16.79 -4.76
N ILE A 428 -9.59 17.37 -3.86
CA ILE A 428 -8.35 16.77 -3.38
C ILE A 428 -8.78 15.54 -2.59
N PHE A 429 -8.75 14.39 -3.25
CA PHE A 429 -8.96 13.10 -2.63
C PHE A 429 -7.61 12.65 -2.07
N ASP A 430 -7.55 12.49 -0.76
CA ASP A 430 -6.61 11.53 -0.17
C ASP A 430 -7.14 10.12 -0.54
N THR A 431 -6.25 9.20 -0.90
CA THR A 431 -6.61 7.83 -1.30
C THR A 431 -5.67 6.86 -0.64
N CYS A 432 -6.23 5.81 -0.02
CA CYS A 432 -5.46 4.64 0.35
C CYS A 432 -6.07 3.43 -0.34
N LEU A 433 -5.23 2.55 -0.85
CA LEU A 433 -5.69 1.34 -1.54
C LEU A 433 -4.73 0.19 -1.32
N ASP A 434 -5.27 -1.01 -1.47
CA ASP A 434 -4.51 -2.23 -1.67
C ASP A 434 -5.18 -3.07 -2.77
N GLU A 435 -4.85 -4.37 -2.86
CA GLU A 435 -5.40 -5.23 -3.91
C GLU A 435 -6.87 -5.59 -3.71
N LEU A 436 -7.42 -5.45 -2.50
CA LEU A 436 -8.79 -5.84 -2.21
C LEU A 436 -9.74 -4.64 -2.29
N GLN A 437 -9.29 -3.49 -1.80
CA GLN A 437 -10.15 -2.32 -1.62
C GLN A 437 -9.41 -1.02 -1.93
N MET A 438 -10.18 -0.05 -2.40
CA MET A 438 -9.76 1.34 -2.55
C MET A 438 -10.68 2.25 -1.74
N VAL A 439 -10.09 3.07 -0.88
CA VAL A 439 -10.80 3.94 0.05
C VAL A 439 -10.46 5.39 -0.28
N THR A 440 -11.51 6.15 -0.55
CA THR A 440 -11.42 7.59 -0.86
C THR A 440 -12.35 8.38 0.03
N ILE A 441 -11.96 9.60 0.37
CA ILE A 441 -12.82 10.51 1.14
C ILE A 441 -13.41 11.56 0.21
N ASP A 442 -14.74 11.58 0.13
CA ASP A 442 -15.46 12.65 -0.55
C ASP A 442 -15.64 13.84 0.42
N ILE A 443 -14.83 14.88 0.20
CA ILE A 443 -14.94 16.15 0.91
C ILE A 443 -15.84 17.06 0.08
N ASN A 444 -17.08 17.25 0.53
CA ASN A 444 -18.00 18.17 -0.09
C ASN A 444 -18.20 19.34 0.87
N VAL A 445 -17.69 20.51 0.52
CA VAL A 445 -17.63 21.72 1.38
C VAL A 445 -19.01 22.13 1.93
N THR A 446 -20.10 21.68 1.31
CA THR A 446 -21.48 21.98 1.72
C THR A 446 -22.25 20.80 2.33
N THR A 447 -21.70 19.58 2.36
CA THR A 447 -22.41 18.39 2.87
C THR A 447 -21.53 17.51 3.75
N MET A 448 -22.15 16.57 4.47
CA MET A 448 -21.48 15.57 5.32
C MET A 448 -20.33 14.87 4.57
N SER A 449 -19.16 14.77 5.20
CA SER A 449 -18.01 13.99 4.68
C SER A 449 -18.39 12.52 4.57
N LYS A 450 -18.01 11.90 3.45
CA LYS A 450 -18.32 10.49 3.15
C LYS A 450 -17.03 9.71 2.92
N LEU A 451 -16.94 8.55 3.57
CA LEU A 451 -15.96 7.53 3.23
C LEU A 451 -16.55 6.65 2.12
N VAL A 452 -15.86 6.57 0.99
CA VAL A 452 -16.26 5.73 -0.14
C VAL A 452 -15.29 4.57 -0.24
N VAL A 453 -15.80 3.36 0.03
CA VAL A 453 -15.05 2.10 -0.06
C VAL A 453 -15.47 1.38 -1.33
N ARG A 454 -14.51 1.16 -2.22
CA ARG A 454 -14.67 0.35 -3.43
C ARG A 454 -14.03 -0.99 -3.19
N ASP A 455 -14.85 -2.04 -3.20
CA ASP A 455 -14.46 -3.40 -2.84
C ASP A 455 -14.50 -4.30 -4.08
N PHE A 456 -13.30 -4.76 -4.47
CA PHE A 456 -13.06 -5.58 -5.65
C PHE A 456 -13.28 -7.08 -5.38
N THR A 457 -13.67 -7.49 -4.17
CA THR A 457 -13.97 -8.90 -3.84
C THR A 457 -15.44 -9.27 -4.19
N LYS A 458 -16.36 -8.31 -4.13
CA LYS A 458 -17.82 -8.55 -4.10
C LYS A 458 -18.56 -8.40 -5.44
N SER A 459 -17.88 -8.17 -6.56
CA SER A 459 -18.57 -7.93 -7.84
C SER A 459 -19.01 -9.18 -8.59
#